data_AF-A0A965PQY2-F1
#
_entry.id   AF-A0A965PQY2-F1
#
_cell.length_a   1.000
_cell.length_b   1.000
_cell.length_c   1.000
_cell.angle_alpha   90.00
_cell.angle_beta   90.00
_cell.angle_gamma   90.00
#
_symmetry.space_group_name_H-M   'P 1'
#
loop_
_entity.id
_entity.type
_entity.pdbx_description
1 polymer ?
#
loop_
_entity_poly.entity_id
_entity_poly.type
_entity_poly.pdbx_seq_one_letter_code
_entity_poly.pdbx_strand_id
1 'polypeptide(L)'
;MTPEGFDWRAPDYTAVFNARMKRLAWIREDPDRRLPPLKAFYREYPTKFIGDWGVTFDPRNADVDIPTLVPFLLFPKQEEWCEWVLDSWRNRRNGLTEKSRDCGVSWLAIALSCSLCLFRDGMVIGFGSRKEEYVDKIDGPKSLFYKARKFMEYLPPEFRGGFNPKVHAPHMRMAFPDTGSHLAGEAGNNIGRGDRAAIYFFDEAAHHEQPVLVDASLSATTNCRMDVSSVNGAANPFAQKRFSWPSDQIFVFDWRDDPRKSQEWYDKLAAPGGLDPVTLAQEVDRDYNASQQGVLIPSAWVQAAIDAHLKLGIAPVGGRIGGFDVADEG
;
A
#
# COMPACT_ATOMS: atom_id res chain seq x y z
N MET A 1 14.77 -9.67 0.81
CA MET A 1 13.79 -10.57 0.15
C MET A 1 13.17 -11.47 1.21
N THR A 2 11.89 -11.76 1.06
CA THR A 2 11.20 -12.77 1.86
C THR A 2 11.88 -14.12 1.66
N PRO A 3 12.27 -14.84 2.73
CA PRO A 3 12.83 -16.18 2.59
C PRO A 3 11.88 -17.12 1.83
N GLU A 4 12.44 -18.02 1.04
CA GLU A 4 11.64 -19.07 0.38
C GLU A 4 10.93 -19.92 1.44
N GLY A 5 9.65 -20.20 1.24
CA GLY A 5 8.84 -20.97 2.19
C GLY A 5 8.53 -20.26 3.51
N PHE A 6 8.68 -18.93 3.59
CA PHE A 6 8.37 -18.17 4.80
C PHE A 6 6.92 -18.37 5.26
N ASP A 7 6.73 -18.84 6.49
CA ASP A 7 5.42 -18.99 7.11
C ASP A 7 4.95 -17.63 7.66
N TRP A 8 3.99 -17.02 6.97
CA TRP A 8 3.42 -15.73 7.35
C TRP A 8 2.52 -15.79 8.58
N ARG A 9 2.01 -16.97 8.95
CA ARG A 9 1.13 -17.18 10.11
C ARG A 9 1.92 -17.56 11.35
N ALA A 10 3.11 -18.14 11.19
CA ALA A 10 4.07 -18.40 12.25
C ALA A 10 5.48 -17.86 11.88
N PRO A 11 5.66 -16.53 11.82
CA PRO A 11 6.88 -15.94 11.28
C PRO A 11 8.10 -16.08 12.20
N ASP A 12 9.21 -16.60 11.66
CA ASP A 12 10.53 -16.52 12.31
C ASP A 12 11.28 -15.26 11.87
N TYR A 13 10.97 -14.13 12.52
CA TYR A 13 11.66 -12.87 12.29
C TYR A 13 13.11 -12.86 12.82
N THR A 14 13.45 -13.74 13.76
CA THR A 14 14.80 -13.84 14.32
C THR A 14 15.78 -14.31 13.25
N ALA A 15 15.42 -15.35 12.48
CA ALA A 15 16.24 -15.81 11.35
C ALA A 15 16.46 -14.70 10.30
N VAL A 16 15.43 -13.90 10.03
CA VAL A 16 15.51 -12.78 9.07
C VAL A 16 16.48 -11.72 9.55
N PHE A 17 16.40 -11.29 10.82
CA PHE A 17 17.34 -10.32 11.39
C PHE A 17 18.77 -10.86 11.42
N ASN A 18 18.98 -12.14 11.76
CA ASN A 18 20.29 -12.77 11.72
C ASN A 18 20.90 -12.77 10.31
N ALA A 19 20.09 -13.02 9.27
CA ALA A 19 20.53 -12.93 7.88
C ALA A 19 20.89 -11.47 7.50
N ARG A 20 20.10 -10.48 7.92
CA ARG A 20 20.38 -9.05 7.70
C ARG A 20 21.67 -8.62 8.39
N MET A 21 21.90 -9.06 9.62
CA MET A 21 23.14 -8.81 10.38
C MET A 21 24.38 -9.36 9.67
N LYS A 22 24.32 -10.60 9.17
CA LYS A 22 25.42 -11.19 8.37
C LYS A 22 25.69 -10.39 7.09
N ARG A 23 24.62 -10.00 6.38
CA ARG A 23 24.72 -9.21 5.15
C ARG A 23 25.31 -7.83 5.42
N LEU A 24 24.95 -7.21 6.54
CA LEU A 24 25.50 -5.92 6.96
C LEU A 24 26.96 -6.02 7.41
N ALA A 25 27.33 -7.08 8.13
CA ALA A 25 28.72 -7.36 8.47
C ALA A 25 29.58 -7.50 7.21
N TRP A 26 29.09 -8.25 6.21
CA TRP A 26 29.72 -8.33 4.90
C TRP A 26 29.85 -6.94 4.27
N ILE A 27 28.81 -6.10 4.21
CA ILE A 27 28.94 -4.74 3.65
C ILE A 27 30.05 -3.93 4.35
N ARG A 28 30.17 -4.05 5.68
CA ARG A 28 31.13 -3.29 6.51
C ARG A 28 32.58 -3.72 6.38
N GLU A 29 32.86 -4.92 5.87
CA GLU A 29 34.23 -5.38 5.63
C GLU A 29 34.91 -4.60 4.49
N ASP A 30 34.15 -4.14 3.50
CA ASP A 30 34.67 -3.39 2.34
C ASP A 30 33.58 -2.46 1.78
N PRO A 31 33.22 -1.40 2.53
CA PRO A 31 32.07 -0.55 2.20
C PRO A 31 32.27 0.21 0.89
N ASP A 32 33.49 0.66 0.60
CA ASP A 32 33.82 1.43 -0.61
C ASP A 32 33.59 0.61 -1.88
N ARG A 33 33.84 -0.70 -1.83
CA ARG A 33 33.59 -1.61 -2.95
C ARG A 33 32.15 -2.12 -3.01
N ARG A 34 31.52 -2.37 -1.84
CA ARG A 34 30.24 -3.09 -1.76
C ARG A 34 29.03 -2.16 -1.79
N LEU A 35 29.11 -0.97 -1.19
CA LEU A 35 27.97 -0.05 -1.12
C LEU A 35 27.57 0.55 -2.47
N PRO A 36 28.48 1.07 -3.31
CA PRO A 36 28.10 1.69 -4.58
C PRO A 36 27.27 0.78 -5.51
N PRO A 37 27.67 -0.48 -5.80
CA PRO A 37 26.85 -1.35 -6.64
C PRO A 37 25.54 -1.77 -5.97
N LEU A 38 25.48 -1.88 -4.63
CA LEU A 38 24.23 -2.14 -3.93
C LEU A 38 23.25 -0.97 -4.04
N LYS A 39 23.72 0.28 -3.86
CA LYS A 39 22.90 1.47 -4.06
C LYS A 39 22.38 1.55 -5.51
N ALA A 40 23.23 1.24 -6.50
CA ALA A 40 22.83 1.18 -7.90
C ALA A 40 21.78 0.07 -8.16
N PHE A 41 21.93 -1.09 -7.54
CA PHE A 41 20.93 -2.16 -7.60
C PHE A 41 19.59 -1.73 -6.98
N TYR A 42 19.61 -1.14 -5.79
CA TYR A 42 18.39 -0.70 -5.10
C TYR A 42 17.69 0.50 -5.77
N ARG A 43 18.43 1.30 -6.55
CA ARG A 43 17.83 2.32 -7.42
C ARG A 43 16.87 1.72 -8.45
N GLU A 44 17.26 0.59 -9.06
CA GLU A 44 16.45 -0.09 -10.08
C GLU A 44 15.43 -1.05 -9.47
N TYR A 45 15.73 -1.61 -8.29
CA TYR A 45 14.88 -2.58 -7.58
C TYR A 45 14.54 -2.10 -6.15
N PRO A 46 13.75 -1.03 -5.98
CA PRO A 46 13.46 -0.46 -4.67
C PRO A 46 12.67 -1.42 -3.77
N THR A 47 11.86 -2.32 -4.34
CA THR A 47 11.16 -3.39 -3.60
C THR A 47 12.13 -4.31 -2.87
N LYS A 48 13.29 -4.59 -3.48
CA LYS A 48 14.34 -5.40 -2.86
C LYS A 48 15.01 -4.67 -1.69
N PHE A 49 15.14 -3.35 -1.76
CA PHE A 49 15.62 -2.54 -0.63
C PHE A 49 14.67 -2.62 0.56
N ILE A 50 13.37 -2.46 0.32
CA ILE A 50 12.33 -2.59 1.36
C ILE A 50 12.41 -3.96 2.03
N GLY A 51 12.43 -5.04 1.24
CA GLY A 51 12.52 -6.40 1.76
C GLY A 51 13.85 -6.73 2.46
N ASP A 52 14.96 -6.12 2.05
CA ASP A 52 16.28 -6.38 2.62
C ASP A 52 16.52 -5.61 3.92
N TRP A 53 15.97 -4.40 4.06
CA TRP A 53 16.34 -3.48 5.14
C TRP A 53 15.17 -2.82 5.85
N GLY A 54 14.01 -2.72 5.21
CA GLY A 54 12.82 -2.10 5.78
C GLY A 54 12.34 -2.80 7.04
N VAL A 55 11.78 -2.01 7.95
CA VAL A 55 11.15 -2.46 9.20
C VAL A 55 9.79 -1.79 9.29
N THR A 56 8.79 -2.54 9.74
CA THR A 56 7.44 -2.06 10.04
C THR A 56 7.15 -2.17 11.52
N PHE A 57 6.15 -1.40 11.94
CA PHE A 57 5.64 -1.42 13.30
C PHE A 57 4.18 -1.86 13.32
N ASP A 58 3.88 -2.89 14.11
CA ASP A 58 2.52 -3.32 14.42
C ASP A 58 2.39 -3.47 15.95
N PRO A 59 1.62 -2.60 16.63
CA PRO A 59 1.46 -2.69 18.08
C PRO A 59 0.70 -3.95 18.52
N ARG A 60 -0.11 -4.55 17.64
CA ARG A 60 -0.91 -5.76 17.95
C ARG A 60 -0.04 -7.00 18.16
N ASN A 61 1.18 -6.99 17.64
CA ASN A 61 2.14 -8.07 17.85
C ASN A 61 2.46 -8.27 19.35
N ALA A 62 2.35 -7.22 20.16
CA ALA A 62 2.53 -7.31 21.61
C ALA A 62 1.54 -8.27 22.29
N ASP A 63 0.36 -8.49 21.69
CA ASP A 63 -0.69 -9.36 22.23
C ASP A 63 -0.42 -10.85 21.95
N VAL A 64 0.55 -11.16 21.09
CA VAL A 64 0.82 -12.51 20.57
C VAL A 64 2.30 -12.91 20.68
N ASP A 65 3.04 -12.28 21.60
CA ASP A 65 4.48 -12.51 21.85
C ASP A 65 5.39 -12.39 20.60
N ILE A 66 4.96 -11.58 19.63
CA ILE A 66 5.76 -11.20 18.47
C ILE A 66 6.34 -9.80 18.72
N PRO A 67 7.59 -9.50 18.32
CA PRO A 67 8.11 -8.15 18.39
C PRO A 67 7.20 -7.15 17.65
N THR A 68 6.97 -5.97 18.24
CA THR A 68 6.18 -4.91 17.59
C THR A 68 6.91 -4.27 16.41
N LEU A 69 8.24 -4.41 16.36
CA LEU A 69 9.08 -4.03 15.24
C LEU A 69 9.52 -5.29 14.50
N VAL A 70 9.11 -5.43 13.24
CA VAL A 70 9.38 -6.61 12.43
C VAL A 70 10.00 -6.22 11.09
N PRO A 71 10.79 -7.11 10.47
CA PRO A 71 11.23 -6.92 9.09
C PRO A 71 10.05 -6.66 8.16
N PHE A 72 10.13 -5.62 7.33
CA PHE A 72 9.13 -5.34 6.31
C PHE A 72 9.32 -6.28 5.11
N LEU A 73 8.91 -7.53 5.28
CA LEU A 73 8.85 -8.50 4.20
C LEU A 73 7.59 -8.26 3.38
N LEU A 74 7.73 -8.14 2.07
CA LEU A 74 6.62 -7.87 1.17
C LEU A 74 5.87 -9.17 0.85
N PHE A 75 4.54 -9.13 0.91
CA PHE A 75 3.70 -10.18 0.34
C PHE A 75 3.83 -10.16 -1.19
N PRO A 76 3.54 -11.28 -1.88
CA PRO A 76 3.52 -11.29 -3.35
C PRO A 76 2.68 -10.15 -3.95
N LYS A 77 1.49 -9.90 -3.41
CA LYS A 77 0.61 -8.82 -3.87
C LYS A 77 1.14 -7.42 -3.55
N GLN A 78 1.93 -7.27 -2.49
CA GLN A 78 2.60 -6.00 -2.16
C GLN A 78 3.77 -5.73 -3.12
N GLU A 79 4.54 -6.76 -3.50
CA GLU A 79 5.56 -6.63 -4.55
C GLU A 79 4.89 -6.24 -5.89
N GLU A 80 3.81 -6.93 -6.27
CA GLU A 80 3.01 -6.61 -7.46
C GLU A 80 2.50 -5.16 -7.45
N TRP A 81 1.98 -4.69 -6.31
CA TRP A 81 1.52 -3.31 -6.15
C TRP A 81 2.66 -2.30 -6.36
N CYS A 82 3.84 -2.53 -5.77
CA CYS A 82 4.98 -1.65 -5.97
C CYS A 82 5.43 -1.60 -7.43
N GLU A 83 5.52 -2.75 -8.11
CA GLU A 83 5.88 -2.80 -9.52
C GLU A 83 4.83 -2.10 -10.39
N TRP A 84 3.54 -2.25 -10.07
CA TRP A 84 2.46 -1.54 -10.74
C TRP A 84 2.53 -0.01 -10.55
N VAL A 85 2.87 0.47 -9.35
CA VAL A 85 3.11 1.90 -9.11
C VAL A 85 4.32 2.40 -9.91
N LEU A 86 5.42 1.65 -9.93
CA LEU A 86 6.62 2.01 -10.69
C LEU A 86 6.37 2.04 -12.19
N ASP A 87 5.62 1.06 -12.72
CA ASP A 87 5.16 1.05 -14.11
C ASP A 87 4.30 2.28 -14.42
N SER A 88 3.31 2.56 -13.57
CA SER A 88 2.43 3.71 -13.76
C SER A 88 3.21 5.04 -13.74
N TRP A 89 4.20 5.17 -12.86
CA TRP A 89 5.09 6.32 -12.83
C TRP A 89 5.92 6.45 -14.11
N ARG A 90 6.54 5.36 -14.58
CA ARG A 90 7.33 5.33 -15.82
C ARG A 90 6.47 5.69 -17.04
N ASN A 91 5.22 5.25 -17.06
CA ASN A 91 4.25 5.50 -18.13
C ASN A 91 3.43 6.78 -17.94
N ARG A 92 3.71 7.59 -16.91
CA ARG A 92 3.00 8.86 -16.62
C ARG A 92 1.49 8.66 -16.55
N ARG A 93 1.08 7.62 -15.83
CA ARG A 93 -0.29 7.13 -15.76
C ARG A 93 -0.79 7.24 -14.32
N ASN A 94 -2.01 7.74 -14.17
CA ASN A 94 -2.70 7.72 -12.88
C ASN A 94 -3.15 6.29 -12.55
N GLY A 95 -3.29 6.02 -11.27
CA GLY A 95 -3.72 4.73 -10.77
C GLY A 95 -4.66 4.85 -9.58
N LEU A 96 -5.48 3.83 -9.41
CA LEU A 96 -6.40 3.68 -8.29
C LEU A 96 -6.20 2.31 -7.66
N THR A 97 -5.90 2.29 -6.37
CA THR A 97 -5.80 1.09 -5.53
C THR A 97 -7.06 0.94 -4.70
N GLU A 98 -7.90 -0.01 -5.08
CA GLU A 98 -9.04 -0.49 -4.30
C GLU A 98 -8.54 -1.56 -3.32
N LYS A 99 -8.60 -1.28 -2.01
CA LYS A 99 -8.05 -2.19 -0.98
C LYS A 99 -9.07 -2.58 0.07
N SER A 100 -8.96 -3.81 0.55
CA SER A 100 -9.51 -4.17 1.86
C SER A 100 -8.74 -3.43 2.95
N ARG A 101 -9.37 -3.23 4.11
CA ARG A 101 -8.67 -2.66 5.27
C ARG A 101 -7.59 -3.61 5.77
N ASP A 102 -6.58 -3.01 6.41
CA ASP A 102 -5.46 -3.72 7.02
C ASP A 102 -4.63 -4.55 6.03
N CYS A 103 -4.36 -4.02 4.82
CA CYS A 103 -3.46 -4.63 3.82
C CYS A 103 -2.05 -3.98 3.79
N GLY A 104 -1.79 -2.99 4.64
CA GLY A 104 -0.46 -2.36 4.78
C GLY A 104 -0.06 -1.37 3.68
N VAL A 105 -0.96 -1.01 2.76
CA VAL A 105 -0.63 -0.18 1.58
C VAL A 105 -0.03 1.19 1.95
N SER A 106 -0.49 1.85 3.02
CA SER A 106 0.09 3.15 3.41
C SER A 106 1.55 3.02 3.90
N TRP A 107 1.90 1.92 4.58
CA TRP A 107 3.31 1.62 4.92
C TRP A 107 4.12 1.32 3.65
N LEU A 108 3.53 0.60 2.71
CA LEU A 108 4.14 0.22 1.44
C LEU A 108 4.45 1.45 0.56
N ALA A 109 3.49 2.37 0.43
CA ALA A 109 3.64 3.64 -0.30
C ALA A 109 4.79 4.47 0.29
N ILE A 110 4.85 4.57 1.61
CA ILE A 110 5.91 5.29 2.33
C ILE A 110 7.27 4.63 2.13
N ALA A 111 7.36 3.31 2.33
CA ALA A 111 8.61 2.58 2.16
C ALA A 111 9.14 2.69 0.71
N LEU A 112 8.27 2.56 -0.29
CA LEU A 112 8.61 2.76 -1.70
C LEU A 112 9.10 4.19 -1.95
N SER A 113 8.41 5.19 -1.42
CA SER A 113 8.77 6.60 -1.61
C SER A 113 10.10 6.96 -0.96
N CYS A 114 10.34 6.54 0.28
CA CYS A 114 11.64 6.69 0.94
C CYS A 114 12.76 6.00 0.16
N SER A 115 12.51 4.79 -0.35
CA SER A 115 13.48 4.03 -1.15
C SER A 115 13.82 4.76 -2.46
N LEU A 116 12.81 5.27 -3.16
CA LEU A 116 13.02 6.07 -4.38
C LEU A 116 13.80 7.34 -4.10
N CYS A 117 13.43 8.09 -3.06
CA CYS A 117 14.13 9.32 -2.67
C CYS A 117 15.56 9.07 -2.19
N LEU A 118 15.87 7.91 -1.61
CA LEU A 118 17.23 7.54 -1.19
C LEU A 118 18.18 7.26 -2.36
N PHE A 119 17.68 6.81 -3.51
CA PHE A 119 18.51 6.32 -4.62
C PHE A 119 18.32 7.07 -5.94
N ARG A 120 17.44 8.08 -5.99
CA ARG A 120 17.21 8.92 -7.16
C ARG A 120 17.31 10.39 -6.78
N ASP A 121 18.02 11.16 -7.60
CA ASP A 121 18.28 12.58 -7.36
C ASP A 121 17.06 13.43 -7.67
N GLY A 122 16.81 14.44 -6.83
CA GLY A 122 15.78 15.46 -7.05
C GLY A 122 14.34 14.92 -7.12
N MET A 123 14.07 13.73 -6.58
CA MET A 123 12.75 13.14 -6.57
C MET A 123 11.83 13.88 -5.59
N VAL A 124 10.65 14.27 -6.06
CA VAL A 124 9.58 14.84 -5.24
C VAL A 124 8.40 13.89 -5.20
N ILE A 125 7.99 13.45 -4.01
CA ILE A 125 6.81 12.59 -3.84
C ILE A 125 5.84 13.23 -2.86
N GLY A 126 4.60 13.39 -3.30
CA GLY A 126 3.52 14.00 -2.51
C GLY A 126 2.68 12.96 -1.78
N PHE A 127 2.20 13.32 -0.60
CA PHE A 127 1.25 12.56 0.19
C PHE A 127 0.10 13.45 0.66
N GLY A 128 -1.12 13.10 0.26
CA GLY A 128 -2.35 13.77 0.64
C GLY A 128 -3.23 12.90 1.51
N SER A 129 -3.89 13.49 2.52
CA SER A 129 -4.98 12.84 3.25
C SER A 129 -6.02 13.86 3.74
N ARG A 130 -7.19 13.37 4.15
CA ARG A 130 -8.34 14.20 4.56
C ARG A 130 -8.08 15.17 5.72
N LYS A 131 -7.16 14.84 6.63
CA LYS A 131 -6.77 15.69 7.76
C LYS A 131 -5.27 15.70 7.92
N GLU A 132 -4.74 16.84 8.36
CA GLU A 132 -3.31 17.04 8.59
C GLU A 132 -2.74 16.01 9.59
N GLU A 133 -3.50 15.68 10.63
CA GLU A 133 -3.08 14.66 11.62
C GLU A 133 -2.94 13.23 11.06
N TYR A 134 -3.52 12.94 9.89
CA TYR A 134 -3.31 11.67 9.18
C TYR A 134 -2.09 11.73 8.25
N VAL A 135 -1.64 12.93 7.90
CA VAL A 135 -0.42 13.14 7.11
C VAL A 135 0.78 13.18 8.05
N ASP A 136 0.78 14.10 9.01
CA ASP A 136 1.88 14.26 9.95
C ASP A 136 1.41 14.56 11.39
N LYS A 137 1.74 13.63 12.28
CA LYS A 137 1.66 13.81 13.73
C LYS A 137 2.81 13.03 14.35
N ILE A 138 3.75 13.75 14.99
CA ILE A 138 5.02 13.22 15.51
C ILE A 138 4.83 11.95 16.37
N ASP A 139 3.81 11.92 17.22
CA ASP A 139 3.47 10.77 18.08
C ASP A 139 2.16 10.08 17.65
N GLY A 140 1.84 10.13 16.36
CA GLY A 140 0.66 9.51 15.77
C GLY A 140 1.05 8.34 14.88
N PRO A 141 1.03 7.08 15.36
CA PRO A 141 1.31 5.89 14.56
C PRO A 141 0.45 5.76 13.29
N LYS A 142 -0.73 6.39 13.31
CA LYS A 142 -1.64 6.47 12.17
C LYS A 142 -1.12 7.35 11.03
N SER A 143 -0.26 8.33 11.31
CA SER A 143 0.15 9.33 10.33
C SER A 143 1.18 8.79 9.33
N LEU A 144 1.12 9.26 8.09
CA LEU A 144 2.02 8.84 7.01
C LEU A 144 3.48 9.19 7.31
N PHE A 145 3.74 10.41 7.78
CA PHE A 145 5.10 10.88 8.06
C PHE A 145 5.70 10.27 9.32
N TYR A 146 4.89 9.83 10.29
CA TYR A 146 5.36 8.95 11.36
C TYR A 146 5.98 7.66 10.79
N LYS A 147 5.27 7.01 9.87
CA LYS A 147 5.75 5.77 9.21
C LYS A 147 7.03 6.03 8.43
N ALA A 148 7.14 7.17 7.74
CA ALA A 148 8.36 7.54 7.02
C ALA A 148 9.55 7.70 7.97
N ARG A 149 9.34 8.38 9.11
CA ARG A 149 10.38 8.55 10.13
C ARG A 149 10.81 7.21 10.70
N LYS A 150 9.86 6.33 11.02
CA LYS A 150 10.15 4.98 11.53
C LYS A 150 10.88 4.12 10.50
N PHE A 151 10.47 4.15 9.24
CA PHE A 151 11.17 3.45 8.17
C PHE A 151 12.64 3.90 8.11
N MET A 152 12.89 5.21 8.03
CA MET A 152 14.25 5.77 7.98
C MET A 152 15.07 5.53 9.25
N GLU A 153 14.44 5.56 10.43
CA GLU A 153 15.08 5.34 11.73
C GLU A 153 15.66 3.93 11.86
N TYR A 154 15.05 2.92 11.23
CA TYR A 154 15.46 1.52 11.34
C TYR A 154 16.29 0.98 10.16
N LEU A 155 16.49 1.77 9.10
CA LEU A 155 17.43 1.39 8.03
C LEU A 155 18.88 1.32 8.55
N PRO A 156 19.78 0.52 7.97
CA PRO A 156 21.20 0.61 8.29
C PRO A 156 21.75 2.03 7.97
N PRO A 157 22.59 2.62 8.84
CA PRO A 157 23.16 3.97 8.62
C PRO A 157 23.82 4.17 7.25
N GLU A 158 24.43 3.11 6.70
CA GLU A 158 25.11 3.07 5.42
C GLU A 158 24.19 3.40 4.23
N PHE A 159 22.88 3.16 4.38
CA PHE A 159 21.87 3.45 3.37
C PHE A 159 21.06 4.73 3.64
N ARG A 160 21.27 5.41 4.77
CA ARG A 160 20.46 6.58 5.15
C ARG A 160 20.86 7.88 4.43
N GLY A 161 21.99 7.88 3.72
CA GLY A 161 22.44 9.06 2.95
C GLY A 161 22.52 10.33 3.81
N GLY A 162 23.07 10.25 5.02
CA GLY A 162 23.19 11.39 5.93
C GLY A 162 21.86 11.88 6.56
N PHE A 163 20.77 11.14 6.42
CA PHE A 163 19.48 11.49 7.01
C PHE A 163 19.58 11.67 8.54
N ASN A 164 18.99 12.75 9.03
CA ASN A 164 18.93 13.12 10.43
C ASN A 164 17.49 13.56 10.71
N PRO A 165 16.72 12.83 11.53
CA PRO A 165 15.30 13.11 11.72
C PRO A 165 15.03 14.52 12.27
N LYS A 166 15.95 15.09 13.05
CA LYS A 166 15.76 16.43 13.66
C LYS A 166 15.91 17.57 12.64
N VAL A 167 16.71 17.36 11.60
CA VAL A 167 17.03 18.39 10.59
C VAL A 167 16.21 18.16 9.31
N HIS A 168 16.09 16.89 8.92
CA HIS A 168 15.59 16.50 7.62
C HIS A 168 14.15 15.99 7.64
N ALA A 169 13.47 15.94 8.79
CA ALA A 169 12.05 15.56 8.87
C ALA A 169 11.18 16.54 9.67
N PRO A 170 11.19 17.85 9.33
CA PRO A 170 10.29 18.83 9.93
C PRO A 170 8.81 18.48 9.64
N HIS A 171 7.90 19.24 10.25
CA HIS A 171 6.47 19.03 10.06
C HIS A 171 6.07 19.09 8.57
N MET A 172 5.29 18.11 8.11
CA MET A 172 4.76 17.93 6.75
C MET A 172 5.82 17.79 5.63
N ARG A 173 7.09 17.59 5.97
CA ARG A 173 8.16 17.45 4.97
C ARG A 173 9.27 16.51 5.41
N MET A 174 9.83 15.76 4.47
CA MET A 174 11.02 14.94 4.70
C MET A 174 12.02 15.14 3.57
N ALA A 175 13.25 15.55 3.87
CA ALA A 175 14.33 15.75 2.91
C ALA A 175 15.34 14.59 2.96
N PHE A 176 15.95 14.30 1.82
CA PHE A 176 16.97 13.26 1.64
C PHE A 176 18.25 13.96 1.16
N PRO A 177 19.21 14.25 2.06
CA PRO A 177 20.27 15.21 1.77
C PRO A 177 21.28 14.70 0.73
N ASP A 178 21.51 13.39 0.63
CA ASP A 178 22.42 12.77 -0.35
C ASP A 178 21.94 12.99 -1.81
N THR A 179 20.64 12.98 -2.03
CA THR A 179 20.01 13.01 -3.37
C THR A 179 19.29 14.32 -3.68
N GLY A 180 19.11 15.20 -2.68
CA GLY A 180 18.27 16.40 -2.82
C GLY A 180 16.77 16.12 -2.96
N SER A 181 16.34 14.88 -2.76
CA SER A 181 14.94 14.45 -2.87
C SER A 181 14.12 14.87 -1.65
N HIS A 182 12.79 14.93 -1.80
CA HIS A 182 11.88 15.22 -0.70
C HIS A 182 10.50 14.56 -0.80
N LEU A 183 9.94 14.24 0.36
CA LEU A 183 8.51 13.96 0.55
C LEU A 183 7.81 15.23 1.02
N ALA A 184 6.67 15.53 0.41
CA ALA A 184 5.81 16.66 0.77
C ALA A 184 4.44 16.15 1.22
N GLY A 185 3.99 16.58 2.39
CA GLY A 185 2.67 16.30 2.92
C GLY A 185 1.72 17.46 2.65
N GLU A 186 0.48 17.16 2.30
CA GLU A 186 -0.59 18.15 2.16
C GLU A 186 -1.91 17.59 2.71
N ALA A 187 -2.79 18.45 3.20
CA ALA A 187 -4.05 18.00 3.79
C ALA A 187 -5.25 18.88 3.43
N GLY A 188 -6.43 18.25 3.44
CA GLY A 188 -7.70 18.92 3.17
C GLY A 188 -7.71 19.63 1.81
N ASN A 189 -8.18 20.87 1.78
CA ASN A 189 -8.39 21.62 0.55
C ASN A 189 -7.11 22.19 -0.08
N ASN A 190 -5.96 22.02 0.59
CA ASN A 190 -4.65 22.48 0.10
C ASN A 190 -3.93 21.44 -0.75
N ILE A 191 -4.46 20.21 -0.81
CA ILE A 191 -3.90 19.12 -1.61
C ILE A 191 -3.82 19.52 -3.09
N GLY A 192 -2.63 19.37 -3.68
CA GLY A 192 -2.32 19.61 -5.08
C GLY A 192 -2.14 21.09 -5.45
N ARG A 193 -2.07 22.01 -4.49
CA ARG A 193 -1.98 23.46 -4.78
C ARG A 193 -0.57 24.03 -4.67
N GLY A 194 0.37 23.31 -4.05
CA GLY A 194 1.64 23.89 -3.61
C GLY A 194 2.89 23.48 -4.37
N ASP A 195 2.92 22.32 -5.03
CA ASP A 195 4.17 21.75 -5.54
C ASP A 195 4.01 20.88 -6.79
N ARG A 196 5.13 20.51 -7.42
CA ARG A 196 5.20 19.52 -8.52
C ARG A 196 5.74 18.20 -7.96
N ALA A 197 5.04 17.10 -8.21
CA ALA A 197 5.45 15.79 -7.70
C ALA A 197 5.62 14.77 -8.84
N ALA A 198 6.66 13.95 -8.74
CA ALA A 198 6.89 12.82 -9.64
C ALA A 198 5.81 11.74 -9.47
N ILE A 199 5.45 11.46 -8.20
CA ILE A 199 4.34 10.59 -7.80
C ILE A 199 3.57 11.30 -6.69
N TYR A 200 2.24 11.19 -6.69
CA TYR A 200 1.42 11.70 -5.59
C TYR A 200 0.49 10.62 -5.06
N PHE A 201 0.62 10.25 -3.79
CA PHE A 201 -0.28 9.30 -3.13
C PHE A 201 -1.40 10.04 -2.40
N PHE A 202 -2.65 9.73 -2.74
CA PHE A 202 -3.82 10.26 -2.05
C PHE A 202 -4.47 9.15 -1.21
N ASP A 203 -4.22 9.19 0.09
CA ASP A 203 -4.63 8.16 1.05
C ASP A 203 -6.06 8.41 1.55
N GLU A 204 -6.84 7.33 1.64
CA GLU A 204 -8.27 7.33 1.98
C GLU A 204 -9.10 8.22 1.03
N ALA A 205 -8.79 8.16 -0.27
CA ALA A 205 -9.40 8.98 -1.32
C ALA A 205 -10.94 8.92 -1.39
N ALA A 206 -11.56 7.77 -1.08
CA ALA A 206 -13.02 7.61 -1.09
C ALA A 206 -13.70 8.29 0.12
N HIS A 207 -12.94 8.65 1.15
CA HIS A 207 -13.41 9.22 2.41
C HIS A 207 -13.14 10.73 2.53
N HIS A 208 -12.68 11.37 1.46
CA HIS A 208 -12.41 12.80 1.44
C HIS A 208 -13.69 13.62 1.28
N GLU A 209 -13.79 14.76 1.97
CA GLU A 209 -14.99 15.61 1.98
C GLU A 209 -15.18 16.40 0.67
N GLN A 210 -14.08 16.83 0.03
CA GLN A 210 -14.09 17.60 -1.22
C GLN A 210 -13.25 16.96 -2.34
N PRO A 211 -13.60 15.73 -2.80
CA PRO A 211 -12.75 14.95 -3.70
C PRO A 211 -12.59 15.60 -5.10
N VAL A 212 -13.62 16.30 -5.60
CA VAL A 212 -13.58 16.94 -6.93
C VAL A 212 -12.56 18.09 -7.00
N LEU A 213 -12.45 18.89 -5.93
CA LEU A 213 -11.49 19.98 -5.85
C LEU A 213 -10.05 19.46 -5.84
N VAL A 214 -9.82 18.39 -5.08
CA VAL A 214 -8.55 17.69 -5.00
C VAL A 214 -8.18 17.09 -6.36
N ASP A 215 -9.16 16.51 -7.07
CA ASP A 215 -8.95 15.98 -8.41
C ASP A 215 -8.46 17.02 -9.40
N ALA A 216 -9.13 18.17 -9.43
CA ALA A 216 -8.72 19.28 -10.29
C ALA A 216 -7.31 19.78 -9.95
N SER A 217 -6.99 19.90 -8.65
CA SER A 217 -5.69 20.40 -8.20
C SER A 217 -4.56 19.43 -8.56
N LEU A 218 -4.74 18.14 -8.25
CA LEU A 218 -3.71 17.12 -8.50
C LEU A 218 -3.41 16.88 -9.98
N SER A 219 -4.36 17.15 -10.88
CA SER A 219 -4.13 17.05 -12.32
C SER A 219 -3.04 18.02 -12.83
N ALA A 220 -2.82 19.14 -12.13
CA ALA A 220 -1.74 20.10 -12.43
C ALA A 220 -0.44 19.79 -11.68
N THR A 221 -0.52 19.08 -10.54
CA THR A 221 0.60 18.76 -9.63
C THR A 221 1.48 17.62 -10.16
N THR A 222 0.86 16.54 -10.64
CA THR A 222 1.56 15.31 -11.02
C THR A 222 0.96 14.65 -12.26
N ASN A 223 1.77 13.84 -12.94
CA ASN A 223 1.29 12.95 -14.02
C ASN A 223 1.19 11.50 -13.55
N CYS A 224 1.42 11.23 -12.27
CA CYS A 224 1.34 9.89 -11.69
C CYS A 224 0.71 10.00 -10.30
N ARG A 225 -0.60 10.19 -10.29
CA ARG A 225 -1.40 10.18 -9.06
C ARG A 225 -1.83 8.76 -8.73
N MET A 226 -1.72 8.39 -7.46
CA MET A 226 -2.14 7.09 -6.91
C MET A 226 -3.23 7.31 -5.86
N ASP A 227 -4.48 7.06 -6.24
CA ASP A 227 -5.62 7.07 -5.32
C ASP A 227 -5.65 5.77 -4.53
N VAL A 228 -5.52 5.80 -3.21
CA VAL A 228 -5.47 4.60 -2.37
C VAL A 228 -6.59 4.65 -1.35
N SER A 229 -7.55 3.72 -1.38
CA SER A 229 -8.68 3.77 -0.46
C SER A 229 -9.35 2.43 -0.23
N SER A 230 -9.95 2.30 0.96
CA SER A 230 -11.09 1.39 1.14
C SER A 230 -12.34 2.00 0.48
N VAL A 231 -13.32 1.16 0.11
CA VAL A 231 -14.53 1.64 -0.57
C VAL A 231 -15.42 2.45 0.39
N ASN A 232 -16.22 3.36 -0.16
CA ASN A 232 -17.14 4.21 0.61
C ASN A 232 -18.44 4.47 -0.18
N GLY A 233 -19.14 3.40 -0.53
CA GLY A 233 -20.29 3.46 -1.41
C GLY A 233 -19.95 3.82 -2.86
N ALA A 234 -20.95 3.81 -3.74
CA ALA A 234 -20.80 4.08 -5.17
C ALA A 234 -20.86 5.59 -5.54
N ALA A 235 -21.38 6.44 -4.66
CA ALA A 235 -21.67 7.84 -4.94
C ALA A 235 -20.49 8.78 -4.61
N ASN A 236 -19.29 8.45 -5.07
CA ASN A 236 -18.10 9.30 -4.90
C ASN A 236 -17.14 9.18 -6.11
N PRO A 237 -16.23 10.16 -6.32
CA PRO A 237 -15.30 10.12 -7.45
C PRO A 237 -14.37 8.91 -7.49
N PHE A 238 -14.02 8.34 -6.34
CA PHE A 238 -13.19 7.13 -6.30
C PHE A 238 -13.92 5.94 -6.92
N ALA A 239 -15.21 5.73 -6.58
CA ALA A 239 -16.06 4.73 -7.20
C ALA A 239 -16.26 4.98 -8.70
N GLN A 240 -16.52 6.23 -9.09
CA GLN A 240 -16.68 6.59 -10.50
C GLN A 240 -15.43 6.23 -11.32
N LYS A 241 -14.23 6.61 -10.83
CA LYS A 241 -12.95 6.21 -11.46
C LYS A 241 -12.79 4.70 -11.51
N ARG A 242 -13.06 4.01 -10.39
CA ARG A 242 -12.94 2.55 -10.31
C ARG A 242 -13.75 1.81 -11.39
N PHE A 243 -14.93 2.30 -11.74
CA PHE A 243 -15.81 1.66 -12.73
C PHE A 243 -15.67 2.21 -14.15
N SER A 244 -14.99 3.35 -14.34
CA SER A 244 -14.83 3.99 -15.66
C SER A 244 -13.41 3.92 -16.22
N TRP A 245 -12.39 3.78 -15.36
CA TRP A 245 -11.01 3.74 -15.80
C TRP A 245 -10.64 2.38 -16.40
N PRO A 246 -9.68 2.35 -17.34
CA PRO A 246 -9.12 1.12 -17.85
C PRO A 246 -8.55 0.23 -16.74
N SER A 247 -8.63 -1.09 -16.92
CA SER A 247 -8.24 -2.08 -15.90
C SER A 247 -6.75 -1.99 -15.52
N ASP A 248 -5.87 -1.56 -16.42
CA ASP A 248 -4.45 -1.37 -16.13
C ASP A 248 -4.20 -0.23 -15.13
N GLN A 249 -5.13 0.73 -15.00
CA GLN A 249 -5.11 1.80 -14.00
C GLN A 249 -5.74 1.42 -12.67
N ILE A 250 -6.26 0.20 -12.54
CA ILE A 250 -6.91 -0.28 -11.33
C ILE A 250 -6.09 -1.41 -10.72
N PHE A 251 -5.66 -1.21 -9.48
CA PHE A 251 -5.09 -2.27 -8.67
C PHE A 251 -6.09 -2.69 -7.59
N VAL A 252 -6.42 -3.97 -7.53
CA VAL A 252 -7.27 -4.53 -6.47
C VAL A 252 -6.40 -5.30 -5.50
N PHE A 253 -6.52 -4.97 -4.21
CA PHE A 253 -5.86 -5.67 -3.13
C PHE A 253 -6.91 -6.27 -2.18
N ASP A 254 -7.18 -7.57 -2.34
CA ASP A 254 -8.13 -8.32 -1.51
C ASP A 254 -7.50 -8.79 -0.21
N TRP A 255 -8.31 -8.98 0.83
CA TRP A 255 -7.81 -9.56 2.07
C TRP A 255 -7.27 -10.99 1.87
N ARG A 256 -7.77 -11.72 0.86
CA ARG A 256 -7.30 -13.04 0.44
C ARG A 256 -5.89 -13.01 -0.15
N ASP A 257 -5.43 -11.85 -0.62
CA ASP A 257 -4.07 -11.66 -1.10
C ASP A 257 -3.05 -11.49 0.05
N ASP A 258 -3.52 -11.32 1.29
CA ASP A 258 -2.69 -11.27 2.49
C ASP A 258 -2.44 -12.69 3.02
N PRO A 259 -1.21 -13.24 2.93
CA PRO A 259 -0.93 -14.62 3.30
C PRO A 259 -1.09 -14.89 4.81
N ARG A 260 -1.19 -13.85 5.63
CA ARG A 260 -1.45 -13.97 7.08
C ARG A 260 -2.91 -14.26 7.37
N LYS A 261 -3.82 -13.87 6.47
CA LYS A 261 -5.27 -14.02 6.62
C LYS A 261 -5.69 -15.39 6.08
N SER A 262 -6.69 -15.97 6.70
CA SER A 262 -7.27 -17.27 6.32
C SER A 262 -8.79 -17.18 6.29
N GLN A 263 -9.46 -18.24 5.83
CA GLN A 263 -10.92 -18.27 5.91
C GLN A 263 -11.39 -18.22 7.37
N GLU A 264 -10.68 -18.86 8.29
CA GLU A 264 -11.01 -18.80 9.73
C GLU A 264 -10.86 -17.38 10.31
N TRP A 265 -9.93 -16.58 9.78
CA TRP A 265 -9.83 -15.16 10.13
C TRP A 265 -11.07 -14.38 9.68
N TYR A 266 -11.54 -14.62 8.46
CA TYR A 266 -12.75 -13.97 7.93
C TYR A 266 -13.99 -14.40 8.71
N ASP A 267 -14.14 -15.70 8.95
CA ASP A 267 -15.30 -16.25 9.67
C ASP A 267 -15.39 -15.70 11.10
N LYS A 268 -14.25 -15.46 11.77
CA LYS A 268 -14.20 -14.79 13.07
C LYS A 268 -14.69 -13.34 13.00
N LEU A 269 -14.38 -12.61 11.91
CA LEU A 269 -14.89 -11.26 11.71
C LEU A 269 -16.39 -11.25 11.40
N ALA A 270 -16.90 -12.26 10.70
CA ALA A 270 -18.31 -12.39 10.35
C ALA A 270 -19.18 -12.98 11.48
N ALA A 271 -18.58 -13.59 12.50
CA ALA A 271 -19.28 -14.21 13.61
C ALA A 271 -19.97 -13.17 14.53
N PRO A 272 -20.99 -13.58 15.31
CA PRO A 272 -21.60 -12.70 16.32
C PRO A 272 -20.56 -12.13 17.29
N GLY A 273 -20.52 -10.80 17.42
CA GLY A 273 -19.51 -10.08 18.21
C GLY A 273 -18.29 -9.61 17.41
N GLY A 274 -18.22 -9.95 16.11
CA GLY A 274 -17.26 -9.40 15.15
C GLY A 274 -17.73 -8.07 14.54
N LEU A 275 -17.49 -7.90 13.24
CA LEU A 275 -17.92 -6.72 12.48
C LEU A 275 -19.40 -6.84 12.11
N ASP A 276 -20.12 -5.71 12.08
CA ASP A 276 -21.46 -5.71 11.52
C ASP A 276 -21.40 -5.99 9.99
N PRO A 277 -22.48 -6.54 9.40
CA PRO A 277 -22.46 -6.97 8.01
C PRO A 277 -22.14 -5.85 7.00
N VAL A 278 -22.52 -4.59 7.28
CA VAL A 278 -22.26 -3.47 6.38
C VAL A 278 -20.79 -3.10 6.42
N THR A 279 -20.21 -2.99 7.62
CA THR A 279 -18.78 -2.74 7.78
C THR A 279 -17.92 -3.87 7.23
N LEU A 280 -18.30 -5.14 7.44
CA LEU A 280 -17.61 -6.28 6.82
C LEU A 280 -17.63 -6.18 5.29
N ALA A 281 -18.80 -5.95 4.71
CA ALA A 281 -18.96 -5.85 3.27
C ALA A 281 -18.15 -4.68 2.67
N GLN A 282 -18.16 -3.50 3.30
CA GLN A 282 -17.40 -2.35 2.81
C GLN A 282 -15.90 -2.50 3.06
N GLU A 283 -15.49 -2.75 4.30
CA GLU A 283 -14.09 -2.63 4.69
C GLU A 283 -13.28 -3.88 4.35
N VAL A 284 -13.90 -5.06 4.32
CA VAL A 284 -13.22 -6.32 4.05
C VAL A 284 -13.54 -6.79 2.63
N ASP A 285 -14.81 -6.85 2.24
CA ASP A 285 -15.20 -7.39 0.93
C ASP A 285 -15.21 -6.36 -0.21
N ARG A 286 -14.91 -5.09 0.08
CA ARG A 286 -14.83 -3.98 -0.89
C ARG A 286 -16.14 -3.80 -1.68
N ASP A 287 -17.27 -4.00 -1.02
CA ASP A 287 -18.60 -3.85 -1.61
C ASP A 287 -19.05 -2.37 -1.64
N TYR A 288 -19.18 -1.82 -2.84
CA TYR A 288 -19.67 -0.47 -3.10
C TYR A 288 -21.18 -0.31 -2.85
N ASN A 289 -21.91 -1.41 -2.68
CA ASN A 289 -23.36 -1.45 -2.53
C ASN A 289 -23.82 -1.90 -1.14
N ALA A 290 -22.89 -2.10 -0.20
CA ALA A 290 -23.18 -2.64 1.14
C ALA A 290 -24.29 -1.91 1.91
N SER A 291 -24.56 -0.63 1.60
CA SER A 291 -25.60 0.19 2.23
C SER A 291 -26.77 0.56 1.29
N GLN A 292 -26.81 0.05 0.06
CA GLN A 292 -27.86 0.38 -0.92
C GLN A 292 -29.03 -0.61 -0.86
N GLN A 293 -30.25 -0.09 -0.86
CA GLN A 293 -31.47 -0.88 -1.06
C GLN A 293 -31.73 -1.07 -2.56
N GLY A 294 -32.16 -2.27 -2.98
CA GLY A 294 -32.51 -2.57 -4.38
C GLY A 294 -31.42 -3.21 -5.24
N VAL A 295 -30.34 -3.74 -4.63
CA VAL A 295 -29.29 -4.49 -5.34
C VAL A 295 -29.86 -5.80 -5.91
N LEU A 296 -29.72 -6.00 -7.23
CA LEU A 296 -30.24 -7.19 -7.92
C LEU A 296 -29.51 -8.48 -7.53
N ILE A 297 -28.18 -8.41 -7.35
CA ILE A 297 -27.34 -9.52 -6.90
C ILE A 297 -26.66 -9.10 -5.59
N PRO A 298 -27.24 -9.42 -4.42
CA PRO A 298 -26.65 -9.11 -3.13
C PRO A 298 -25.24 -9.70 -2.98
N SER A 299 -24.32 -8.95 -2.36
CA SER A 299 -22.94 -9.41 -2.12
C SER A 299 -22.89 -10.73 -1.34
N ALA A 300 -23.81 -10.94 -0.39
CA ALA A 300 -23.94 -12.22 0.31
C ALA A 300 -24.11 -13.43 -0.64
N TRP A 301 -24.81 -13.25 -1.77
CA TRP A 301 -24.96 -14.30 -2.77
C TRP A 301 -23.68 -14.51 -3.57
N VAL A 302 -22.96 -13.42 -3.90
CA VAL A 302 -21.66 -13.50 -4.57
C VAL A 302 -20.64 -14.23 -3.69
N GLN A 303 -20.53 -13.87 -2.40
CA GLN A 303 -19.64 -14.53 -1.45
C GLN A 303 -19.99 -16.02 -1.27
N ALA A 304 -21.28 -16.36 -1.23
CA ALA A 304 -21.73 -17.74 -1.16
C ALA A 304 -21.41 -18.53 -2.45
N ALA A 305 -21.42 -17.87 -3.61
CA ALA A 305 -21.15 -18.47 -4.91
C ALA A 305 -19.65 -18.80 -5.13
N ILE A 306 -18.73 -18.05 -4.51
CA ILE A 306 -17.29 -18.33 -4.59
C ILE A 306 -17.01 -19.74 -4.07
N ASP A 307 -16.47 -20.59 -4.95
CA ASP A 307 -16.17 -22.00 -4.72
C ASP A 307 -17.35 -22.84 -4.23
N ALA A 308 -18.59 -22.41 -4.51
CA ALA A 308 -19.79 -23.17 -4.13
C ALA A 308 -19.76 -24.61 -4.67
N HIS A 309 -19.24 -24.81 -5.89
CA HIS A 309 -19.06 -26.12 -6.48
C HIS A 309 -18.15 -27.06 -5.66
N LEU A 310 -17.09 -26.52 -5.04
CA LEU A 310 -16.23 -27.30 -4.14
C LEU A 310 -16.92 -27.54 -2.80
N LYS A 311 -17.49 -26.50 -2.19
CA LYS A 311 -18.14 -26.55 -0.86
C LYS A 311 -19.34 -27.49 -0.84
N LEU A 312 -20.09 -27.53 -1.94
CA LEU A 312 -21.29 -28.36 -2.08
C LEU A 312 -21.00 -29.71 -2.76
N GLY A 313 -19.76 -29.99 -3.15
CA GLY A 313 -19.39 -31.22 -3.84
C GLY A 313 -20.08 -31.39 -5.21
N ILE A 314 -20.38 -30.29 -5.88
CA ILE A 314 -21.07 -30.29 -7.18
C ILE A 314 -20.02 -30.44 -8.28
N ALA A 315 -20.01 -31.59 -8.94
CA ALA A 315 -19.27 -31.76 -10.18
C ALA A 315 -19.96 -30.98 -11.30
N PRO A 316 -19.23 -30.16 -12.10
CA PRO A 316 -19.81 -29.50 -13.26
C PRO A 316 -20.22 -30.56 -14.29
N VAL A 317 -21.53 -30.81 -14.40
CA VAL A 317 -22.14 -31.77 -15.33
C VAL A 317 -23.12 -31.05 -16.24
N GLY A 318 -23.32 -31.58 -17.46
CA GLY A 318 -24.27 -31.05 -18.44
C GLY A 318 -23.64 -30.44 -19.69
N GLY A 319 -24.49 -29.84 -20.52
CA GLY A 319 -24.07 -29.18 -21.76
C GLY A 319 -23.31 -27.89 -21.49
N ARG A 320 -22.23 -27.65 -22.24
CA ARG A 320 -21.50 -26.38 -22.18
C ARG A 320 -22.32 -25.32 -22.90
N ILE A 321 -22.71 -24.27 -22.17
CA ILE A 321 -23.42 -23.11 -22.71
C ILE A 321 -22.48 -21.91 -22.59
N GLY A 322 -22.29 -21.18 -23.68
CA GLY A 322 -21.53 -19.93 -23.70
C GLY A 322 -22.48 -18.75 -23.84
N GLY A 323 -22.25 -17.69 -23.05
CA GLY A 323 -22.82 -16.38 -23.27
C GLY A 323 -21.77 -15.47 -23.89
N PHE A 324 -22.17 -14.67 -24.87
CA PHE A 324 -21.29 -13.68 -25.50
C PHE A 324 -21.95 -12.31 -25.38
N ASP A 325 -21.26 -11.39 -24.71
CA ASP A 325 -21.69 -10.00 -24.54
C ASP A 325 -20.81 -9.12 -25.44
N VAL A 326 -21.40 -8.59 -26.50
CA VAL A 326 -20.67 -7.86 -27.56
C VAL A 326 -20.65 -6.38 -27.20
N ALA A 327 -19.46 -5.83 -26.96
CA ALA A 327 -19.28 -4.38 -26.83
C ALA A 327 -19.36 -3.73 -28.23
N ASP A 328 -20.20 -2.71 -28.39
CA ASP A 328 -20.50 -2.04 -29.69
C ASP A 328 -19.66 -0.78 -29.93
N GLU A 329 -18.65 -0.51 -29.12
CA GLU A 329 -17.75 0.65 -29.30
C GLU A 329 -16.29 0.16 -29.36
N GLY A 330 -15.81 -0.02 -30.60
CA GLY A 330 -14.42 -0.30 -30.95
C GLY A 330 -13.82 0.74 -31.87
#